data_AF-A0A3C0R5V4-F1
#
_entry.id   AF-A0A3C0R5V4-F1
#
_cell.length_a   1.000
_cell.length_b   1.000
_cell.length_c   1.000
_cell.angle_alpha   90.00
_cell.angle_beta   90.00
_cell.angle_gamma   90.00
#
_symmetry.space_group_name_H-M   'P 1'
#
loop_
_entity.id
_entity.type
_entity.pdbx_description
1 polymer ?
#
loop_
_entity_poly.entity_id
_entity_poly.type
_entity_poly.pdbx_seq_one_letter_code
_entity_poly.pdbx_strand_id
1 'polypeptide(L)' 'MDVGRLALDVFWLQTELVELIRAEIAKRGHVSFAWFMQQALYHFEHGYYSSGRASIGRRGDYFTNV' A
#
# COMPACT_ATOMS: atom_id res chain seq x y z
N MET A 1 -23.14 4.67 3.63
CA MET A 1 -22.02 3.94 3.00
C MET A 1 -22.07 4.26 1.52
N ASP A 2 -21.34 5.29 1.07
CA ASP A 2 -21.34 5.72 -0.32
C ASP A 2 -20.27 4.94 -1.10
N VAL A 3 -20.70 3.87 -1.75
CA VAL A 3 -19.86 3.01 -2.61
C VAL A 3 -19.31 3.79 -3.81
N GLY A 4 -19.94 4.91 -4.19
CA GLY A 4 -19.50 5.77 -5.29
C GLY A 4 -18.19 6.50 -5.01
N ARG A 5 -17.94 6.93 -3.76
CA ARG A 5 -16.70 7.61 -3.37
C ARG A 5 -15.47 6.70 -3.45
N LEU A 6 -15.60 5.46 -2.96
CA LEU A 6 -14.52 4.47 -2.97
C LEU A 6 -14.11 4.05 -4.40
N ALA A 7 -15.08 3.94 -5.31
CA ALA A 7 -14.79 3.61 -6.71
C ALA A 7 -14.03 4.75 -7.41
N LEU A 8 -14.42 6.01 -7.21
CA LEU A 8 -13.68 7.15 -7.76
C LEU A 8 -12.25 7.24 -7.20
N ASP A 9 -12.04 6.97 -5.92
CA ASP A 9 -10.71 7.01 -5.30
C ASP A 9 -9.77 5.90 -5.83
N VAL A 10 -10.32 4.73 -6.18
CA VAL A 10 -9.55 3.64 -6.82
C VAL A 10 -9.15 3.97 -8.26
N PHE A 11 -9.99 4.69 -8.99
CA PHE A 11 -9.65 5.20 -10.32
C PHE A 11 -8.56 6.30 -10.28
N TRP A 12 -8.36 6.94 -9.13
CA TRP A 12 -7.33 7.96 -8.89
C TRP A 12 -6.23 7.52 -7.91
N LEU A 13 -5.97 6.22 -7.80
CA LEU A 13 -4.98 5.63 -6.88
C LEU A 13 -3.53 5.87 -7.35
N GLN A 14 -3.24 7.11 -7.74
CA GLN A 14 -1.93 7.60 -8.15
C GLN A 14 -1.19 8.11 -6.90
N THR A 15 -0.85 7.17 -6.03
CA THR A 15 0.02 7.46 -4.90
C THR A 15 1.48 7.36 -5.33
N GLU A 16 2.37 8.07 -4.65
CA GLU A 16 3.81 8.05 -4.95
C GLU A 16 4.39 6.63 -4.95
N LEU A 17 3.95 5.77 -4.03
CA LEU A 17 4.34 4.35 -3.99
C LEU A 17 3.90 3.57 -5.24
N VAL A 18 2.70 3.86 -5.77
CA VAL A 18 2.20 3.19 -6.99
C VAL A 18 3.06 3.57 -8.19
N GLU A 19 3.45 4.84 -8.30
CA GLU A 19 4.33 5.30 -9.39
C GLU A 19 5.72 4.68 -9.30
N LEU A 20 6.31 4.61 -8.09
CA LEU A 20 7.60 3.95 -7.86
C LEU A 20 7.57 2.45 -8.24
N ILE A 21 6.53 1.73 -7.82
CA ILE A 21 6.38 0.31 -8.14
C ILE A 21 6.21 0.11 -9.66
N ARG A 22 5.39 0.94 -10.33
CA ARG A 22 5.21 0.88 -11.79
C ARG A 22 6.52 1.12 -12.53
N ALA A 23 7.28 2.15 -12.13
CA ALA A 23 8.56 2.47 -12.75
C ALA A 23 9.56 1.30 -12.62
N GLU A 24 9.60 0.64 -11.46
CA GLU A 24 10.52 -0.48 -11.24
C GLU A 24 10.11 -1.73 -12.04
N ILE A 25 8.82 -2.03 -12.15
CA ILE A 25 8.31 -3.12 -13.02
C ILE A 25 8.63 -2.83 -14.49
N ALA A 26 8.45 -1.58 -14.94
CA ALA A 26 8.81 -1.19 -16.30
C ALA A 26 10.31 -1.39 -16.59
N LYS A 27 11.17 -1.19 -15.58
CA LYS A 27 12.63 -1.33 -15.69
C LYS A 27 13.10 -2.79 -15.62
N ARG A 28 12.57 -3.58 -14.69
CA ARG A 28 13.05 -4.95 -14.40
C ARG A 28 12.22 -6.05 -15.07
N GLY A 29 11.06 -5.71 -15.63
CA GLY A 29 10.08 -6.67 -16.10
C GLY A 29 9.27 -7.24 -14.95
N HIS A 30 8.81 -8.48 -15.09
CA HIS A 30 7.95 -9.12 -14.09
C HIS A 30 8.64 -9.22 -12.73
N VAL A 31 7.89 -8.90 -11.67
CA VAL A 31 8.33 -9.00 -10.28
C VAL A 31 7.53 -10.09 -9.57
N SER A 32 8.11 -10.66 -8.51
CA SER A 32 7.38 -11.62 -7.68
C SER A 32 6.34 -10.91 -6.81
N PHE A 33 5.29 -11.63 -6.45
CA PHE A 33 4.31 -11.15 -5.48
C PHE A 33 4.96 -10.80 -4.13
N ALA A 34 5.97 -11.58 -3.70
CA ALA A 34 6.72 -11.30 -2.48
C ALA A 34 7.43 -9.94 -2.53
N TRP A 35 8.02 -9.57 -3.67
CA TRP A 35 8.63 -8.25 -3.84
C TRP A 35 7.59 -7.13 -3.79
N PHE A 36 6.44 -7.32 -4.45
CA PHE A 36 5.35 -6.36 -4.41
C PHE A 36 4.86 -6.15 -2.96
N MET A 37 4.63 -7.22 -2.22
CA MET A 37 4.24 -7.18 -0.81
C MET A 37 5.29 -6.48 0.06
N GLN A 38 6.57 -6.69 -0.23
CA GLN A 38 7.64 -5.97 0.47
C GLN A 38 7.51 -4.45 0.28
N GLN A 39 7.20 -3.97 -0.92
CA GLN A 39 7.01 -2.54 -1.16
C GLN A 39 5.74 -2.02 -0.47
N ALA A 40 4.62 -2.71 -0.65
CA ALA A 40 3.34 -2.29 -0.07
C ALA A 40 3.38 -2.23 1.46
N LEU A 41 4.06 -3.18 2.11
CA LEU A 41 4.10 -3.27 3.57
C LEU A 41 5.23 -2.45 4.19
N TYR A 42 6.40 -2.42 3.55
CA TYR A 42 7.66 -1.99 4.19
C TYR A 42 8.47 -0.98 3.38
N HIS A 43 7.94 -0.40 2.29
CA HIS A 43 8.64 0.70 1.61
C HIS A 43 8.95 1.81 2.62
N PHE A 44 10.20 2.27 2.65
CA PHE A 44 10.73 3.13 3.72
C PHE A 44 9.83 4.33 4.04
N GLU A 45 9.31 5.02 3.01
CA GLU A 45 8.50 6.24 3.19
C GLU A 45 6.98 6.02 3.11
N HIS A 46 6.56 4.96 2.41
CA HIS A 46 5.16 4.83 1.97
C HIS A 46 4.52 3.48 2.31
N GLY A 47 5.33 2.53 2.80
CA GLY A 47 4.85 1.22 3.20
C GLY A 47 3.86 1.35 4.34
N TYR A 48 2.86 0.47 4.38
CA TYR A 48 1.82 0.49 5.40
C TYR A 48 2.39 0.58 6.82
N TYR A 49 3.36 -0.28 7.16
CA TYR A 49 3.98 -0.30 8.49
C TYR A 49 5.09 0.75 8.70
N SER A 50 5.58 1.36 7.63
CA SER A 50 6.73 2.28 7.68
C SER A 50 6.34 3.76 7.62
N SER A 51 5.22 4.09 6.98
CA SER A 51 4.75 5.47 6.74
C SER A 51 4.15 6.18 7.97
N GLY A 52 4.08 5.50 9.12
CA GLY A 52 3.39 6.00 10.32
C GLY A 52 1.86 6.09 10.17
N ARG A 53 1.30 5.65 9.04
CA ARG A 53 -0.15 5.60 8.79
C ARG A 53 -0.82 4.35 9.34
N ALA A 54 -0.07 3.28 9.61
CA ALA A 54 -0.62 2.09 10.24
C ALA A 54 -1.16 2.43 11.63
N SER A 55 -2.47 2.31 11.80
CA SER A 55 -3.09 2.30 13.11
C SER A 55 -2.90 0.88 13.68
N ILE A 56 -2.09 0.74 14.73
CA ILE A 56 -1.80 -0.55 15.39
C ILE A 56 -2.46 -0.56 16.78
N GLY A 57 -3.11 -1.66 17.16
CA GLY A 57 -3.74 -1.85 18.47
C GLY A 57 -5.27 -1.90 18.41
N ARG A 58 -5.97 -1.69 19.53
CA ARG A 58 -7.46 -1.81 19.60
C ARG A 58 -8.24 -0.86 18.67
N ARG A 59 -7.59 0.18 18.16
CA ARG A 59 -8.13 1.13 17.16
C ARG A 59 -7.47 0.97 15.79
N GLY A 60 -6.70 -0.09 15.63
CA GLY A 60 -6.01 -0.43 14.40
C GLY A 60 -6.90 -1.16 13.42
N ASP A 61 -6.35 -1.43 12.24
CA ASP A 61 -7.07 -2.14 11.18
C ASP A 61 -7.29 -3.63 11.53
N TYR A 62 -6.51 -4.15 12.49
CA TYR A 62 -6.61 -5.52 12.98
C TYR A 62 -6.42 -5.58 14.51
N PHE A 63 -7.20 -6.44 15.15
CA PHE A 63 -6.95 -6.84 16.53
C PHE A 63 -5.89 -7.95 16.55
N THR A 64 -4.82 -7.73 17.30
CA THR A 64 -3.81 -8.76 17.59
C THR A 64 -3.91 -9.14 19.07
N ASN A 65 -3.66 -10.41 19.39
CA ASN A 65 -3.58 -10.83 20.79
C ASN A 65 -2.35 -10.16 21.42
N VAL A 66 -2.56 -9.50 22.57
CA VAL A 66 -1.50 -8.93 23.40
C VAL A 66 -1.30 -9.78 24.65
#